data_AF-A0A963E269-F1
#
_entry.id   AF-A0A963E269-F1
#
_cell.length_a   1.000
_cell.length_b   1.000
_cell.length_c   1.000
_cell.angle_alpha   90.00
_cell.angle_beta   90.00
_cell.angle_gamma   90.00
#
_symmetry.space_group_name_H-M   'P 1'
#
loop_
_entity.id
_entity.type
_entity.pdbx_description
1 polymer ?
#
loop_
_entity_poly.entity_id
_entity_poly.type
_entity_poly.pdbx_seq_one_letter_code
_entity_poly.pdbx_strand_id
1 'polypeptide(L)'
;MKDPIPDYLDTVDATQLRALLLDAAANDPDLQARLHLRATAARRPPLHDLRKTVRKSLQPHDDWGWGDEHHFVRSVEDLALLFGHRIADEDPMPIELIEEAIVEAEKAVELFDETSCELEESLRELHRVHLSVCEALRPDPAELGRSLFRRQLEDPWGYLTEMLPDYLALIGAAGETAVAADLKAV
;
A
#
# COMPACT_ATOMS: atom_id res chain seq x y z
N MET A 1 -28.17 -21.24 -8.23
CA MET A 1 -27.45 -22.49 -7.91
C MET A 1 -26.28 -22.07 -7.04
N LYS A 2 -26.06 -22.70 -5.88
CA LYS A 2 -24.93 -22.35 -5.01
C LYS A 2 -23.64 -22.73 -5.75
N ASP A 3 -22.62 -21.89 -5.68
CA ASP A 3 -21.31 -22.18 -6.26
C ASP A 3 -20.76 -23.47 -5.59
N PRO A 4 -20.45 -24.55 -6.34
CA PRO A 4 -19.93 -25.78 -5.76
C PRO A 4 -18.47 -25.67 -5.31
N ILE A 5 -17.75 -24.62 -5.70
CA ILE A 5 -16.31 -24.48 -5.43
C ILE A 5 -16.00 -24.37 -3.93
N PRO A 6 -16.66 -23.50 -3.13
CA PRO A 6 -16.39 -23.43 -1.69
C PRO A 6 -16.63 -24.76 -0.96
N ASP A 7 -17.76 -25.44 -1.26
CA ASP A 7 -18.10 -26.72 -0.63
C ASP A 7 -17.06 -27.82 -0.98
N TYR A 8 -16.46 -27.78 -2.18
CA TYR A 8 -15.34 -28.67 -2.54
C TYR A 8 -14.06 -28.31 -1.78
N LEU A 9 -13.73 -27.01 -1.67
CA LEU A 9 -12.54 -26.53 -0.96
C LEU A 9 -12.58 -26.88 0.54
N ASP A 10 -13.76 -27.07 1.14
CA ASP A 10 -13.92 -27.55 2.51
C ASP A 10 -13.55 -29.04 2.68
N THR A 11 -13.46 -29.81 1.59
CA THR A 11 -13.14 -31.24 1.63
C THR A 11 -11.67 -31.56 1.35
N VAL A 12 -10.91 -30.61 0.82
CA VAL A 12 -9.48 -30.79 0.52
C VAL A 12 -8.62 -30.47 1.72
N ASP A 13 -7.51 -31.20 1.89
CA ASP A 13 -6.53 -30.91 2.93
C ASP A 13 -5.53 -29.80 2.53
N ALA A 14 -4.71 -29.36 3.49
CA ALA A 14 -3.73 -28.28 3.26
C ALA A 14 -2.67 -28.61 2.19
N THR A 15 -2.35 -29.89 1.98
CA THR A 15 -1.38 -30.31 0.96
C THR A 15 -2.00 -30.20 -0.43
N GLN A 16 -3.23 -30.65 -0.57
CA GLN A 16 -4.01 -30.53 -1.80
C GLN A 16 -4.27 -29.06 -2.15
N LEU A 17 -4.67 -28.24 -1.18
CA LEU A 17 -4.88 -26.81 -1.39
C LEU A 17 -3.59 -26.10 -1.81
N ARG A 18 -2.45 -26.43 -1.20
CA ARG A 18 -1.14 -25.91 -1.60
C ARG A 18 -0.81 -26.28 -3.05
N ALA A 19 -1.05 -27.53 -3.46
CA ALA A 19 -0.80 -27.97 -4.82
C ALA A 19 -1.68 -27.19 -5.82
N LEU A 20 -2.97 -27.02 -5.53
CA LEU A 20 -3.89 -26.23 -6.34
C LEU A 20 -3.45 -24.77 -6.46
N LEU A 21 -3.01 -24.14 -5.37
CA LEU A 21 -2.53 -22.75 -5.39
C LEU A 21 -1.22 -22.59 -6.18
N LEU A 22 -0.30 -23.55 -6.07
CA LEU A 22 0.95 -23.54 -6.84
C LEU A 22 0.69 -23.76 -8.33
N ASP A 23 -0.24 -24.63 -8.69
CA ASP A 23 -0.67 -24.84 -10.07
C ASP A 23 -1.36 -23.59 -10.63
N ALA A 24 -2.28 -22.99 -9.87
CA ALA A 24 -2.91 -21.72 -10.25
C ALA A 24 -1.88 -20.62 -10.46
N ALA A 25 -0.93 -20.44 -9.53
CA ALA A 25 0.13 -19.44 -9.64
C ALA A 25 1.15 -19.74 -10.75
N ALA A 26 1.28 -20.98 -11.20
CA ALA A 26 2.10 -21.30 -12.36
C ALA A 26 1.45 -20.83 -13.68
N ASN A 27 0.13 -20.68 -13.70
CA ASN A 27 -0.66 -20.31 -14.87
C ASN A 27 -1.20 -18.86 -14.81
N ASP A 28 -0.98 -18.15 -13.70
CA ASP A 28 -1.46 -16.79 -13.43
C ASP A 28 -0.29 -15.93 -12.90
N PRO A 29 0.33 -15.08 -13.76
CA PRO A 29 1.44 -14.20 -13.36
C PRO A 29 1.09 -13.24 -12.21
N ASP A 30 -0.15 -12.77 -12.15
CA ASP A 30 -0.61 -11.85 -11.10
C ASP A 30 -0.64 -12.58 -9.76
N LEU A 31 -1.27 -13.76 -9.72
CA LEU A 31 -1.28 -14.59 -8.52
C LEU A 31 0.15 -14.98 -8.08
N GLN A 32 1.05 -15.23 -9.03
CA GLN A 32 2.46 -15.48 -8.74
C GLN A 32 3.13 -14.28 -8.07
N ALA A 33 2.99 -13.07 -8.63
CA ALA A 33 3.56 -11.85 -8.08
C ALA A 33 3.06 -11.58 -6.66
N ARG A 34 1.76 -11.74 -6.43
CA ARG A 34 1.10 -11.58 -5.13
C ARG A 34 1.62 -12.56 -4.08
N LEU A 35 1.67 -13.85 -4.42
CA LEU A 35 2.23 -14.86 -3.52
C LEU A 35 3.71 -14.60 -3.23
N HIS A 36 4.47 -14.11 -4.21
CA HIS A 36 5.88 -13.78 -4.02
C HIS A 36 6.07 -12.59 -3.07
N LEU A 37 5.27 -11.51 -3.22
CA LEU A 37 5.27 -10.38 -2.30
C LEU A 37 4.96 -10.83 -0.87
N ARG A 38 3.87 -11.57 -0.68
CA ARG A 38 3.44 -12.08 0.63
C ARG A 38 4.47 -13.02 1.26
N ALA A 39 5.03 -13.95 0.49
CA ALA A 39 6.05 -14.88 0.95
C ALA A 39 7.36 -14.17 1.31
N THR A 40 7.75 -13.15 0.53
CA THR A 40 8.91 -12.30 0.83
C THR A 40 8.67 -11.53 2.12
N ALA A 41 7.53 -10.88 2.27
CA ALA A 41 7.18 -10.13 3.47
C ALA A 41 7.17 -11.01 4.73
N ALA A 42 6.63 -12.22 4.65
CA ALA A 42 6.61 -13.17 5.76
C ALA A 42 8.00 -13.62 6.24
N ARG A 43 9.01 -13.56 5.37
CA ARG A 43 10.41 -13.87 5.71
C ARG A 43 11.15 -12.73 6.41
N ARG A 44 10.52 -11.55 6.54
CA ARG A 44 11.12 -10.34 7.13
C ARG A 44 12.53 -10.04 6.60
N PRO A 45 12.70 -9.89 5.27
CA PRO A 45 13.99 -9.64 4.66
C PRO A 45 14.52 -8.26 5.09
N PRO A 46 15.82 -7.98 4.88
CA PRO A 46 16.36 -6.64 5.05
C PRO A 46 15.54 -5.60 4.27
N LEU A 47 15.42 -4.40 4.83
CA LEU A 47 14.61 -3.32 4.27
C LEU A 47 14.89 -3.03 2.79
N HIS A 48 16.16 -3.08 2.39
CA HIS A 48 16.56 -2.89 0.99
C HIS A 48 15.83 -3.86 0.04
N ASP A 49 15.76 -5.14 0.41
CA ASP A 49 15.16 -6.17 -0.43
C ASP A 49 13.63 -6.03 -0.44
N LEU A 50 13.03 -5.72 0.72
CA LEU A 50 11.60 -5.42 0.81
C LEU A 50 11.22 -4.23 -0.08
N ARG A 51 11.98 -3.13 0.01
CA ARG A 51 11.79 -1.93 -0.82
C ARG A 51 11.85 -2.25 -2.31
N LYS A 52 12.80 -3.09 -2.73
CA LYS A 52 12.90 -3.52 -4.13
C LYS A 52 11.67 -4.31 -4.57
N THR A 53 11.16 -5.18 -3.72
CA THR A 53 9.93 -5.95 -3.99
C THR A 53 8.70 -5.04 -4.07
N VAL A 54 8.53 -4.11 -3.13
CA VAL A 54 7.43 -3.13 -3.13
C VAL A 54 7.44 -2.27 -4.39
N ARG A 55 8.60 -1.74 -4.80
CA ARG A 55 8.70 -0.96 -6.03
C ARG A 55 8.34 -1.78 -7.26
N LYS A 56 8.80 -3.04 -7.31
CA LYS A 56 8.49 -3.93 -8.43
C LYS A 56 6.99 -4.24 -8.53
N SER A 57 6.28 -4.38 -7.41
CA SER A 57 4.81 -4.61 -7.43
C SER A 57 4.01 -3.39 -7.87
N LEU A 58 4.59 -2.19 -7.78
CA LEU A 58 3.92 -0.93 -8.19
C LEU A 58 4.31 -0.49 -9.61
N GLN A 59 5.10 -1.28 -10.33
CA GLN A 59 5.42 -0.99 -11.74
C GLN A 59 4.32 -1.59 -12.63
N PRO A 60 3.60 -0.77 -13.41
CA PRO A 60 2.68 -1.29 -14.42
C PRO A 60 3.43 -2.13 -15.44
N HIS A 61 2.76 -3.13 -16.02
CA HIS A 61 3.38 -4.00 -17.02
C HIS A 61 3.48 -3.28 -18.38
N ASP A 62 4.54 -3.53 -19.15
CA ASP A 62 4.85 -2.82 -20.41
C ASP A 62 3.74 -2.93 -21.50
N ASP A 63 2.77 -3.84 -21.35
CA ASP A 63 1.70 -4.09 -22.31
C ASP A 63 0.40 -3.35 -21.91
N TRP A 64 0.34 -2.08 -22.32
CA TRP A 64 -0.78 -1.16 -22.12
C TRP A 64 -2.14 -1.71 -22.60
N GLY A 65 -3.02 -2.08 -21.64
CA GLY A 65 -4.41 -2.43 -21.88
C GLY A 65 -5.24 -2.49 -20.59
N TRP A 66 -6.58 -2.52 -20.70
CA TRP A 66 -7.55 -2.58 -19.59
C TRP A 66 -7.31 -3.69 -18.53
N GLY A 67 -6.47 -4.69 -18.81
CA GLY A 67 -6.06 -5.69 -17.84
C GLY A 67 -5.02 -5.20 -16.81
N ASP A 68 -4.33 -4.10 -17.09
CA ASP A 68 -3.22 -3.59 -16.28
C ASP A 68 -3.70 -2.82 -15.03
N GLU A 69 -4.84 -2.13 -15.11
CA GLU A 69 -5.40 -1.40 -13.96
C GLU A 69 -5.86 -2.37 -12.86
N HIS A 70 -6.59 -3.44 -13.19
CA HIS A 70 -7.02 -4.43 -12.19
C HIS A 70 -5.84 -5.15 -11.53
N HIS A 71 -4.76 -5.41 -12.27
CA HIS A 71 -3.53 -5.94 -11.70
C HIS A 71 -2.89 -4.93 -10.74
N PHE A 72 -2.84 -3.66 -11.14
CA PHE A 72 -2.30 -2.59 -10.32
C PHE A 72 -3.11 -2.39 -9.02
N VAL A 73 -4.45 -2.33 -9.11
CA VAL A 73 -5.38 -2.31 -7.97
C VAL A 73 -5.03 -3.41 -6.97
N ARG A 74 -4.94 -4.67 -7.44
CA ARG A 74 -4.62 -5.81 -6.58
C ARG A 74 -3.24 -5.70 -5.94
N SER A 75 -2.28 -5.10 -6.63
CA SER A 75 -0.94 -4.89 -6.11
C SER A 75 -0.93 -3.85 -4.99
N VAL A 76 -1.70 -2.76 -5.14
CA VAL A 76 -1.90 -1.74 -4.10
C VAL A 76 -2.62 -2.35 -2.88
N GLU A 77 -3.69 -3.12 -3.10
CA GLU A 77 -4.41 -3.83 -2.03
C GLU A 77 -3.50 -4.80 -1.26
N ASP A 78 -2.69 -5.59 -1.96
CA ASP A 78 -1.76 -6.53 -1.33
C ASP A 78 -0.67 -5.82 -0.52
N LEU A 79 -0.23 -4.63 -0.94
CA LEU A 79 0.68 -3.79 -0.15
C LEU A 79 0.01 -3.23 1.09
N ALA A 80 -1.22 -2.72 0.98
CA ALA A 80 -1.98 -2.24 2.12
C ALA A 80 -2.16 -3.35 3.18
N LEU A 81 -2.54 -4.56 2.75
CA LEU A 81 -2.65 -5.74 3.63
C LEU A 81 -1.30 -6.10 4.27
N LEU A 82 -0.22 -6.12 3.49
CA LEU A 82 1.13 -6.43 3.98
C LEU A 82 1.55 -5.44 5.07
N PHE A 83 1.35 -4.15 4.83
CA PHE A 83 1.70 -3.10 5.77
C PHE A 83 0.83 -3.14 7.02
N GLY A 84 -0.48 -3.37 6.89
CA GLY A 84 -1.40 -3.54 8.03
C GLY A 84 -1.02 -4.72 8.94
N HIS A 85 -0.63 -5.86 8.36
CA HIS A 85 -0.20 -7.03 9.14
C HIS A 85 1.09 -6.80 9.93
N ARG A 86 2.03 -6.00 9.40
CA ARG A 86 3.29 -5.68 10.09
C ARG A 86 3.07 -4.87 11.37
N ILE A 87 2.05 -4.01 11.41
CA ILE A 87 1.65 -3.27 12.62
C ILE A 87 1.22 -4.24 13.72
N ALA A 88 0.39 -5.23 13.38
CA ALA A 88 -0.13 -6.21 14.34
C ALA A 88 0.98 -7.08 14.97
N ASP A 89 2.10 -7.23 14.26
CA ASP A 89 3.26 -8.03 14.66
C ASP A 89 4.30 -7.24 15.49
N GLU A 90 4.06 -5.96 15.81
CA GLU A 90 5.03 -5.03 16.44
C GLU A 90 6.38 -4.94 15.70
N ASP A 91 6.37 -5.20 14.39
CA ASP A 91 7.55 -5.07 13.54
C ASP A 91 7.68 -3.59 13.14
N PRO A 92 8.73 -2.87 13.56
CA PRO A 92 8.94 -1.47 13.18
C PRO A 92 9.40 -1.42 11.72
N MET A 93 8.48 -1.72 10.82
CA MET A 93 8.65 -1.43 9.41
C MET A 93 8.71 0.10 9.27
N PRO A 94 9.68 0.64 8.50
CA PRO A 94 9.85 2.08 8.41
C PRO A 94 8.61 2.72 7.77
N ILE A 95 8.09 3.76 8.42
CA ILE A 95 7.00 4.61 7.89
C ILE A 95 7.38 5.11 6.49
N GLU A 96 8.68 5.39 6.29
CA GLU A 96 9.24 5.85 5.03
C GLU A 96 9.01 4.86 3.87
N LEU A 97 8.95 3.54 4.14
CA LEU A 97 8.66 2.56 3.09
C LEU A 97 7.22 2.68 2.60
N ILE A 98 6.28 2.98 3.50
CA ILE A 98 4.87 3.18 3.15
C ILE A 98 4.73 4.51 2.42
N GLU A 99 5.39 5.57 2.90
CA GLU A 99 5.45 6.86 2.20
C GLU A 99 5.98 6.70 0.77
N GLU A 100 7.09 5.96 0.58
CA GLU A 100 7.65 5.61 -0.74
C GLU A 100 6.64 4.85 -1.59
N ALA A 101 5.94 3.86 -1.04
CA ALA A 101 4.95 3.08 -1.77
C ALA A 101 3.77 3.93 -2.23
N ILE A 102 3.26 4.83 -1.38
CA ILE A 102 2.19 5.75 -1.76
C ILE A 102 2.66 6.66 -2.90
N VAL A 103 3.87 7.24 -2.82
CA VAL A 103 4.38 8.12 -3.88
C VAL A 103 4.45 7.40 -5.21
N GLU A 104 4.98 6.18 -5.23
CA GLU A 104 5.09 5.41 -6.47
C GLU A 104 3.71 4.99 -6.99
N ALA A 105 2.78 4.65 -6.09
CA ALA A 105 1.43 4.30 -6.49
C ALA A 105 0.66 5.50 -7.09
N GLU A 106 0.79 6.67 -6.49
CA GLU A 106 0.21 7.93 -6.98
C GLU A 106 0.79 8.35 -8.33
N LYS A 107 2.10 8.19 -8.56
CA LYS A 107 2.70 8.46 -9.87
C LYS A 107 2.16 7.54 -10.96
N ALA A 108 1.91 6.27 -10.62
CA ALA A 108 1.36 5.32 -11.59
C ALA A 108 -0.06 5.69 -12.02
N VAL A 109 -0.79 6.50 -11.25
CA VAL A 109 -2.10 7.04 -11.66
C VAL A 109 -2.01 7.84 -12.96
N GLU A 110 -0.89 8.56 -13.19
CA GLU A 110 -0.67 9.32 -14.45
C GLU A 110 -0.64 8.42 -15.69
N LEU A 111 -0.48 7.11 -15.50
CA LEU A 111 -0.42 6.12 -16.55
C LEU A 111 -1.81 5.59 -16.92
N PHE A 112 -2.89 6.02 -16.27
CA PHE A 112 -4.25 5.59 -16.64
C PHE A 112 -5.02 6.77 -17.24
N ASP A 113 -5.60 6.57 -18.43
CA ASP A 113 -6.42 7.60 -19.11
C ASP A 113 -7.67 7.97 -18.29
N GLU A 114 -8.26 6.98 -17.61
CA GLU A 114 -9.34 7.13 -16.64
C GLU A 114 -9.06 6.21 -15.45
N THR A 115 -9.23 6.72 -14.24
CA THR A 115 -9.11 5.93 -13.01
C THR A 115 -10.44 5.30 -12.64
N SER A 116 -10.45 4.00 -12.42
CA SER A 116 -11.59 3.29 -11.86
C SER A 116 -11.82 3.65 -10.39
N CYS A 117 -13.07 3.52 -9.93
CA CYS A 117 -13.38 3.65 -8.51
C CYS A 117 -12.63 2.62 -7.64
N GLU A 118 -12.31 1.46 -8.20
CA GLU A 118 -11.55 0.40 -7.51
C GLU A 118 -10.10 0.86 -7.24
N LEU A 119 -9.46 1.48 -8.23
CA LEU A 119 -8.13 2.05 -8.08
C LEU A 119 -8.11 3.16 -7.04
N GLU A 120 -9.03 4.12 -7.14
CA GLU A 120 -9.11 5.19 -6.14
C GLU A 120 -9.29 4.63 -4.72
N GLU A 121 -10.15 3.64 -4.52
CA GLU A 121 -10.37 3.05 -3.20
C GLU A 121 -9.14 2.30 -2.69
N SER A 122 -8.41 1.58 -3.57
CA SER A 122 -7.17 0.91 -3.18
C SER A 122 -6.09 1.90 -2.74
N LEU A 123 -5.98 3.05 -3.40
CA LEU A 123 -5.07 4.13 -3.03
C LEU A 123 -5.46 4.76 -1.69
N ARG A 124 -6.76 5.03 -1.48
CA ARG A 124 -7.27 5.49 -0.17
C ARG A 124 -6.95 4.51 0.94
N GLU A 125 -7.08 3.21 0.69
CA GLU A 125 -6.74 2.19 1.69
C GLU A 125 -5.25 2.21 2.04
N LEU A 126 -4.37 2.40 1.06
CA LEU A 126 -2.93 2.55 1.32
C LEU A 126 -2.63 3.77 2.21
N HIS A 127 -3.32 4.90 1.98
CA HIS A 127 -3.25 6.09 2.84
C HIS A 127 -3.79 5.84 4.26
N ARG A 128 -4.90 5.11 4.40
CA ARG A 128 -5.46 4.73 5.71
C ARG A 128 -4.52 3.83 6.50
N VAL A 129 -3.81 2.93 5.82
CA VAL A 129 -2.77 2.11 6.45
C VAL A 129 -1.63 2.98 6.96
N HIS A 130 -1.13 3.95 6.17
CA HIS A 130 -0.12 4.89 6.64
C HIS A 130 -0.57 5.66 7.89
N LEU A 131 -1.79 6.19 7.89
CA LEU A 131 -2.37 6.87 9.06
C LEU A 131 -2.39 5.95 10.30
N SER A 132 -2.90 4.72 10.13
CA SER A 132 -2.97 3.72 11.21
C SER A 132 -1.58 3.38 11.77
N VAL A 133 -0.55 3.31 10.91
CA VAL A 133 0.84 3.10 11.32
C VAL A 133 1.35 4.30 12.12
N CYS A 134 1.10 5.52 11.66
CA CYS A 134 1.50 6.72 12.39
C CYS A 134 0.78 6.82 13.75
N GLU A 135 -0.49 6.43 13.84
CA GLU A 135 -1.23 6.38 15.11
C GLU A 135 -0.65 5.36 16.09
N ALA A 136 -0.25 4.19 15.59
CA ALA A 136 0.32 3.11 16.38
C ALA A 136 1.76 3.42 16.84
N LEU A 137 2.60 3.92 15.94
CA LEU A 137 4.02 4.18 16.20
C LEU A 137 4.30 5.55 16.82
N ARG A 138 3.37 6.50 16.71
CA ARG A 138 3.50 7.86 17.24
C ARG A 138 4.84 8.51 16.88
N PRO A 139 5.13 8.71 15.57
CA PRO A 139 6.36 9.37 15.14
C PRO A 139 6.44 10.80 15.69
N ASP A 140 7.62 11.42 15.62
CA ASP A 140 7.80 12.80 16.06
C ASP A 140 6.78 13.72 15.34
N PRO A 141 5.91 14.42 16.09
CA PRO A 141 4.84 15.20 15.48
C PRO A 141 5.33 16.34 14.58
N ALA A 142 6.49 16.92 14.87
CA ALA A 142 7.06 17.99 14.07
C ALA A 142 7.67 17.46 12.76
N GLU A 143 8.34 16.31 12.80
CA GLU A 143 8.83 15.63 11.61
C GLU A 143 7.69 15.14 10.71
N LEU A 144 6.67 14.49 11.27
CA LEU A 144 5.49 14.07 10.53
C LEU A 144 4.75 15.27 9.92
N GLY A 145 4.54 16.34 10.69
CA GLY A 145 3.91 17.56 10.19
C GLY A 145 4.65 18.17 8.99
N ARG A 146 5.98 18.25 9.04
CA ARG A 146 6.79 18.73 7.91
C ARG A 146 6.74 17.79 6.71
N SER A 147 6.73 16.47 6.94
CA SER A 147 6.59 15.48 5.86
C SER A 147 5.26 15.67 5.13
N LEU A 148 4.16 15.71 5.87
CA LEU A 148 2.80 15.90 5.34
C LEU A 148 2.66 17.24 4.61
N PHE A 149 3.25 18.32 5.15
CA PHE A 149 3.21 19.62 4.48
C PHE A 149 3.93 19.60 3.13
N ARG A 150 5.13 19.03 3.05
CA ARG A 150 5.84 18.86 1.76
C ARG A 150 5.02 18.02 0.79
N ARG A 151 4.47 16.90 1.28
CA ARG A 151 3.63 15.99 0.50
C ARG A 151 2.39 16.70 -0.05
N GLN A 152 1.72 17.54 0.74
CA GLN A 152 0.55 18.30 0.32
C GLN A 152 0.84 19.30 -0.81
N LEU A 153 2.06 19.85 -0.88
CA LEU A 153 2.49 20.70 -1.99
C LEU A 153 2.72 19.90 -3.28
N GLU A 154 2.89 18.60 -3.16
CA GLU A 154 3.21 17.65 -4.23
C GLU A 154 2.07 16.63 -4.46
N ASP A 155 0.84 16.89 -3.97
CA ASP A 155 -0.33 15.99 -4.09
C ASP A 155 -1.22 16.41 -5.28
N PRO A 156 -0.94 15.96 -6.51
CA PRO A 156 -1.74 16.31 -7.67
C PRO A 156 -3.13 15.67 -7.67
N TRP A 157 -3.33 14.61 -6.87
CA TRP A 157 -4.54 13.78 -6.90
C TRP A 157 -5.52 14.08 -5.76
N GLY A 158 -5.03 14.69 -4.67
CA GLY A 158 -5.85 15.11 -3.54
C GLY A 158 -6.10 14.02 -2.48
N TYR A 159 -5.51 12.83 -2.61
CA TYR A 159 -5.73 11.72 -1.67
C TYR A 159 -5.30 12.06 -0.25
N LEU A 160 -4.19 12.80 -0.09
CA LEU A 160 -3.74 13.24 1.23
C LEU A 160 -4.72 14.25 1.83
N THR A 161 -5.26 15.13 0.99
CA THR A 161 -6.19 16.19 1.41
C THR A 161 -7.44 15.61 2.08
N GLU A 162 -7.96 14.48 1.57
CA GLU A 162 -9.11 13.77 2.15
C GLU A 162 -8.84 13.31 3.60
N MET A 163 -7.62 12.87 3.90
CA MET A 163 -7.22 12.30 5.20
C MET A 163 -6.57 13.32 6.14
N LEU A 164 -6.32 14.55 5.66
CA LEU A 164 -5.59 15.58 6.39
C LEU A 164 -6.17 15.89 7.79
N PRO A 165 -7.50 15.93 8.03
CA PRO A 165 -8.05 16.18 9.36
C PRO A 165 -7.58 15.18 10.43
N ASP A 166 -7.45 13.90 10.07
CA ASP A 166 -7.02 12.85 11.00
C ASP A 166 -5.52 12.97 11.30
N TYR A 167 -4.71 13.28 10.28
CA TYR A 167 -3.29 13.59 10.50
C TYR A 167 -3.08 14.85 11.36
N LEU A 168 -3.89 15.90 11.19
CA LEU A 168 -3.82 17.10 12.02
C LEU A 168 -4.12 16.77 13.49
N ALA A 169 -5.13 15.94 13.74
CA ALA A 169 -5.41 15.46 15.09
C ALA A 169 -4.24 14.65 15.68
N LEU A 170 -3.52 13.89 14.85
CA LEU A 170 -2.37 13.10 15.26
C LEU A 170 -1.13 13.96 15.60
N ILE A 171 -0.79 14.96 14.77
CA ILE A 171 0.40 15.79 14.98
C ILE A 171 0.19 16.93 16.00
N GLY A 172 -1.06 17.39 16.14
CA GLY A 172 -1.46 18.46 17.04
C GLY A 172 -0.63 19.75 16.92
N ALA A 173 -0.63 20.55 17.98
CA ALA A 173 -0.01 21.87 18.00
C ALA A 173 1.50 21.87 17.70
N ALA A 174 2.21 20.79 18.05
CA ALA A 174 3.64 20.66 17.80
C ALA A 174 3.93 20.55 16.30
N GLY A 175 3.18 19.70 15.58
CA GLY A 175 3.27 19.59 14.12
C GLY A 175 2.81 20.86 13.43
N GLU A 176 1.68 21.43 13.83
CA GLU A 176 1.16 22.68 13.26
C GLU A 176 2.16 23.84 13.40
N THR A 177 2.83 23.96 14.55
CA THR A 177 3.85 24.99 14.78
C THR A 177 5.05 24.79 13.85
N ALA A 178 5.47 23.54 13.63
CA ALA A 178 6.56 23.22 12.73
C ALA A 178 6.21 23.59 11.27
N VAL A 179 5.01 23.23 10.81
CA VAL A 179 4.52 23.60 9.48
C VAL A 179 4.43 25.12 9.32
N ALA A 180 3.92 25.83 10.31
CA ALA A 180 3.82 27.29 10.29
C ALA A 180 5.18 28.01 10.30
N ALA A 181 6.23 27.38 10.85
CA ALA A 181 7.58 27.91 10.80
C ALA A 181 8.17 27.79 9.38
N ASP A 182 7.97 26.65 8.72
CA ASP A 182 8.45 26.42 7.36
C ASP A 182 7.75 27.33 6.34
N LEU A 183 6.44 27.57 6.49
CA LEU A 183 5.69 28.52 5.66
C LEU A 183 6.22 29.96 5.71
N LYS A 184 6.86 30.37 6.81
CA LYS A 184 7.45 31.72 6.95
C LYS A 184 8.85 31.82 6.36
N ALA A 185 9.47 30.69 6.02
CA ALA A 185 10.81 30.61 5.46
C ALA A 185 10.83 30.55 3.92
N VAL A 186 9.65 30.37 3.29
CA VAL A 186 9.41 30.40 1.84
C VAL A 186 9.01 31.81 1.41
#